data_AF-A0A1Q6C0G9-F1
#
_entry.id   AF-A0A1Q6C0G9-F1
#
_cell.length_a   1.000
_cell.length_b   1.000
_cell.length_c   1.000
_cell.angle_alpha   90.00
_cell.angle_beta   90.00
_cell.angle_gamma   90.00
#
_symmetry.space_group_name_H-M   'P 1'
#
loop_
_entity.id
_entity.type
_entity.pdbx_description
1 polymer ?
#
loop_
_entity_poly.entity_id
_entity_poly.type
_entity_poly.pdbx_seq_one_letter_code
_entity_poly.pdbx_strand_id
1 'polypeptide(L)'
;MPEPETSTMGSIQKSGEWLVPAYSAYKLNGADLFLDIRHATAAAPVITFDVNMTMGSMTLIVPPGVYVEVQMASKNWSDFKVQTTNPLPGAPRVFITGVARASGLKVFTKHPHEPFGFWQKMFE
;
A
#
# COMPACT_ATOMS: atom_id res chain seq x y z
N MET A 1 4.63 12.22 14.76
CA MET A 1 4.22 11.46 13.57
C MET A 1 4.11 12.45 12.42
N PRO A 2 4.52 12.11 11.19
CA PRO A 2 4.37 12.99 10.04
C PRO A 2 2.89 13.30 9.78
N GLU A 3 2.61 14.47 9.19
CA GLU A 3 1.26 14.80 8.75
C GLU A 3 0.80 13.82 7.65
N PRO A 4 -0.47 13.37 7.67
CA PRO A 4 -0.95 12.42 6.68
C PRO A 4 -1.15 13.07 5.31
N GLU A 5 -0.62 12.43 4.28
CA GLU A 5 -0.96 12.77 2.89
C GLU A 5 -2.44 12.46 2.66
N THR A 6 -3.20 13.47 2.24
CA THR A 6 -4.67 13.41 2.25
C THR A 6 -5.23 13.56 0.84
N SER A 7 -6.23 12.75 0.51
CA SER A 7 -7.01 12.87 -0.72
C SER A 7 -8.50 12.70 -0.45
N THR A 8 -9.31 13.48 -1.17
CA THR A 8 -10.78 13.47 -1.10
C THR A 8 -11.31 13.41 -2.53
N MET A 9 -12.13 12.40 -2.85
CA MET A 9 -12.69 12.20 -4.19
C MET A 9 -11.60 12.16 -5.29
N GLY A 10 -10.45 11.57 -5.00
CA GLY A 10 -9.28 11.58 -5.88
C GLY A 10 -8.38 10.36 -5.69
N SER A 11 -7.09 10.49 -6.04
CA SER A 11 -6.11 9.42 -5.78
C SER A 11 -4.74 9.94 -5.35
N ILE A 12 -3.98 9.10 -4.66
CA ILE A 12 -2.55 9.26 -4.38
C ILE A 12 -1.83 8.09 -5.05
N GLN A 13 -0.78 8.38 -5.82
CA GLN A 13 -0.04 7.38 -6.58
C GLN A 13 1.46 7.54 -6.36
N LYS A 14 2.15 6.45 -6.00
CA LYS A 14 3.62 6.39 -5.90
C LYS A 14 4.11 5.10 -6.55
N SER A 15 4.96 5.25 -7.57
CA SER A 15 5.54 4.15 -8.33
C SER A 15 6.91 4.55 -8.88
N GLY A 16 7.65 3.58 -9.41
CA GLY A 16 9.01 3.80 -9.90
C GLY A 16 10.02 4.00 -8.76
N GLU A 17 11.04 4.81 -9.02
CA GLU A 17 12.10 5.10 -8.06
C GLU A 17 11.62 6.16 -7.06
N TRP A 18 11.39 5.74 -5.82
CA TRP A 18 11.10 6.63 -4.70
C TRP A 18 11.61 6.05 -3.39
N LEU A 19 11.87 6.92 -2.40
CA LEU A 19 12.25 6.50 -1.07
C LEU A 19 10.99 6.20 -0.25
N VAL A 20 10.79 4.95 0.15
CA VAL A 20 9.71 4.54 1.06
C VAL A 20 10.11 4.84 2.49
N PRO A 21 9.49 5.83 3.17
CA PRO A 21 9.84 6.15 4.55
C PRO A 21 9.53 4.98 5.49
N ALA A 22 10.22 4.94 6.63
CA ALA A 22 9.92 3.96 7.70
C ALA A 22 8.47 4.05 8.20
N TYR A 23 7.87 5.25 8.13
CA TYR A 23 6.47 5.49 8.47
C TYR A 23 5.86 6.51 7.50
N SER A 24 4.73 6.16 6.88
CA SER A 24 3.92 7.08 6.08
C SER A 24 2.47 7.02 6.56
N ALA A 25 1.81 8.17 6.64
CA ALA A 25 0.40 8.25 7.00
C ALA A 25 -0.43 8.75 5.82
N TYR A 26 -1.60 8.16 5.61
CA TYR A 26 -2.52 8.49 4.53
C TYR A 26 -3.95 8.65 5.05
N LYS A 27 -4.67 9.65 4.55
CA LYS A 27 -6.09 9.87 4.83
C LYS A 27 -6.90 9.95 3.53
N LEU A 28 -7.82 9.02 3.34
CA LEU A 28 -8.59 8.84 2.10
C LEU A 28 -10.09 8.97 2.38
N ASN A 29 -10.79 9.85 1.66
CA ASN A 29 -12.25 9.98 1.71
C ASN A 29 -12.81 9.89 0.30
N GLY A 30 -13.48 8.79 -0.05
CA GLY A 30 -13.91 8.59 -1.44
C GLY A 30 -12.74 8.52 -2.43
N ALA A 31 -11.55 8.09 -1.96
CA ALA A 31 -10.29 8.25 -2.67
C ALA A 31 -9.46 6.96 -2.66
N ASP A 32 -8.57 6.84 -3.64
CA ASP A 32 -7.73 5.67 -3.84
C ASP A 32 -6.25 5.94 -3.54
N LEU A 33 -5.56 4.93 -3.02
CA LEU A 33 -4.12 4.94 -2.76
C LEU A 33 -3.45 3.81 -3.54
N PHE A 34 -2.51 4.15 -4.40
CA PHE A 34 -1.72 3.20 -5.18
C PHE A 34 -0.25 3.34 -4.82
N LEU A 35 0.31 2.30 -4.22
CA LEU A 35 1.72 2.21 -3.87
C LEU A 35 2.34 1.02 -4.59
N ASP A 36 3.36 1.28 -5.40
CA ASP A 36 4.24 0.26 -5.95
C ASP A 36 5.65 0.44 -5.39
N ILE A 37 6.10 -0.56 -4.64
CA ILE A 37 7.43 -0.57 -4.02
C ILE A 37 8.40 -1.53 -4.72
N ARG A 38 8.08 -2.06 -5.90
CA ARG A 38 8.97 -2.98 -6.64
C ARG A 38 10.28 -2.34 -7.09
N HIS A 39 10.24 -1.05 -7.40
CA HIS A 39 11.38 -0.22 -7.79
C HIS A 39 11.70 0.85 -6.75
N ALA A 40 11.08 0.78 -5.58
CA ALA A 40 11.27 1.76 -4.53
C ALA A 40 12.41 1.33 -3.60
N THR A 41 13.09 2.30 -3.02
CA THR A 41 14.11 2.06 -1.99
C THR A 41 13.49 2.16 -0.61
N ALA A 42 13.55 1.09 0.18
CA ALA A 42 13.11 1.11 1.57
C ALA A 42 14.10 1.91 2.43
N ALA A 43 13.63 2.95 3.13
CA ALA A 43 14.47 3.73 4.07
C ALA A 43 14.80 2.96 5.36
N ALA A 44 14.09 1.87 5.63
CA ALA A 44 14.22 1.06 6.83
C ALA A 44 13.83 -0.41 6.56
N PRO A 45 14.32 -1.38 7.35
CA PRO A 45 13.93 -2.78 7.23
C PRO A 45 12.46 -3.02 7.62
N VAL A 46 11.86 -2.09 8.35
CA VAL A 46 10.45 -2.09 8.71
C VAL A 46 9.81 -0.81 8.20
N ILE A 47 8.74 -0.97 7.45
CA ILE A 47 7.92 0.11 6.88
C ILE A 47 6.53 0.00 7.48
N THR A 48 5.96 1.12 7.89
CA THR A 48 4.58 1.21 8.35
C THR A 48 3.81 2.18 7.46
N PHE A 49 2.69 1.71 6.92
CA PHE A 49 1.67 2.52 6.29
C PHE A 49 0.49 2.64 7.25
N ASP A 50 0.27 3.82 7.82
CA ASP A 50 -0.92 4.14 8.61
C ASP A 50 -1.98 4.73 7.69
N VAL A 51 -3.06 3.97 7.46
CA VAL A 51 -4.05 4.28 6.44
C VAL A 51 -5.41 4.42 7.08
N ASN A 52 -5.95 5.63 7.00
CA ASN A 52 -7.31 5.95 7.42
C ASN A 52 -8.16 6.18 6.19
N MET A 53 -9.01 5.21 5.85
CA MET A 53 -9.83 5.24 4.64
C MET A 53 -11.31 5.07 4.92
N THR A 54 -12.11 5.96 4.31
CA THR A 54 -13.57 5.89 4.28
C THR A 54 -14.03 5.93 2.84
N MET A 55 -14.82 4.93 2.42
CA MET A 55 -15.28 4.79 1.02
C MET A 55 -14.14 4.85 -0.01
N GLY A 56 -12.97 4.31 0.32
CA GLY A 56 -11.78 4.37 -0.54
C GLY A 56 -11.18 3.01 -0.83
N SER A 57 -10.04 3.00 -1.51
CA SER A 57 -9.26 1.78 -1.68
C SER A 57 -7.76 1.99 -1.52
N MET A 58 -7.05 0.95 -1.11
CA MET A 58 -5.60 0.89 -1.14
C MET A 58 -5.15 -0.31 -1.96
N THR A 59 -4.22 -0.07 -2.88
CA THR A 59 -3.49 -1.12 -3.61
C THR A 59 -2.00 -0.98 -3.32
N LEU A 60 -1.40 -2.05 -2.80
CA LEU A 60 0.04 -2.17 -2.57
C LEU A 60 0.62 -3.30 -3.43
N ILE A 61 1.60 -2.95 -4.26
CA ILE A 61 2.39 -3.90 -5.03
C ILE A 61 3.77 -4.02 -4.37
N VAL A 62 4.15 -5.23 -4.01
CA VAL A 62 5.45 -5.50 -3.39
C VAL A 62 6.32 -6.41 -4.26
N PRO A 63 7.65 -6.27 -4.22
CA PRO A 63 8.55 -7.24 -4.84
C PRO A 63 8.51 -8.58 -4.09
N PRO A 64 8.96 -9.68 -4.72
CA PRO A 64 9.03 -10.98 -4.07
C PRO A 64 9.88 -10.95 -2.79
N GLY A 65 9.43 -11.66 -1.75
CA GLY A 65 10.15 -11.77 -0.48
C GLY A 65 9.77 -10.72 0.57
N VAL A 66 9.06 -9.65 0.20
CA VAL A 66 8.55 -8.68 1.17
C VAL A 66 7.46 -9.31 2.02
N TYR A 67 7.64 -9.26 3.34
CA TYR A 67 6.61 -9.66 4.29
C TYR A 67 5.60 -8.54 4.46
N VAL A 68 4.31 -8.84 4.32
CA VAL A 68 3.23 -7.86 4.55
C VAL A 68 2.28 -8.35 5.63
N GLU A 69 2.06 -7.53 6.63
CA GLU A 69 1.11 -7.78 7.71
C GLU A 69 0.07 -6.66 7.79
N VAL A 70 -1.20 -7.04 7.93
CA VAL A 70 -2.32 -6.09 7.97
C VAL A 70 -2.93 -6.06 9.37
N GLN A 71 -2.57 -5.01 10.12
CA GLN A 71 -2.93 -4.76 11.51
C GLN A 71 -3.89 -3.56 11.64
N MET A 72 -5.03 -3.60 10.93
CA MET A 72 -6.03 -2.54 11.07
C MET A 72 -6.77 -2.64 12.39
N ALA A 73 -7.00 -1.50 13.04
CA ALA A 73 -7.80 -1.40 14.26
C ALA A 73 -9.31 -1.63 13.99
N SER A 74 -9.79 -1.34 12.77
CA SER A 74 -11.17 -1.60 12.34
C SER A 74 -11.24 -1.76 10.82
N LYS A 75 -12.15 -2.65 10.36
CA LYS A 75 -12.37 -3.02 8.95
C LYS A 75 -13.88 -3.07 8.62
N ASN A 76 -14.65 -2.08 9.08
CA ASN A 76 -16.11 -2.13 8.99
C ASN A 76 -16.58 -2.06 7.53
N TRP A 77 -17.35 -3.05 7.08
CA TRP A 77 -17.83 -3.18 5.69
C TRP A 77 -16.70 -3.13 4.65
N SER A 78 -15.54 -3.70 4.98
CA SER A 78 -14.36 -3.68 4.13
C SER A 78 -13.95 -5.06 3.64
N ASP A 79 -13.44 -5.13 2.41
CA ASP A 79 -12.89 -6.35 1.80
C ASP A 79 -11.38 -6.25 1.60
N PHE A 80 -10.66 -7.26 2.08
CA PHE A 80 -9.21 -7.24 2.21
C PHE A 80 -8.62 -8.49 1.56
N LYS A 81 -7.76 -8.29 0.57
CA LYS A 81 -7.11 -9.36 -0.19
C LYS A 81 -5.59 -9.22 -0.15
N VAL A 82 -4.91 -10.17 0.47
CA VAL A 82 -3.44 -10.20 0.55
C VAL A 82 -2.93 -11.47 -0.12
N GLN A 83 -2.12 -11.30 -1.16
CA GLN A 83 -1.53 -12.38 -1.96
C GLN A 83 -0.04 -12.12 -2.17
N THR A 84 0.77 -12.42 -1.15
CA THR A 84 2.22 -12.22 -1.19
C THR A 84 2.96 -13.55 -1.30
N THR A 85 4.19 -13.52 -1.84
CA THR A 85 5.08 -14.68 -1.81
C THR A 85 5.67 -14.91 -0.42
N ASN A 86 6.39 -16.04 -0.26
CA ASN A 86 7.08 -16.34 1.00
C ASN A 86 8.10 -15.24 1.33
N PRO A 87 8.18 -14.80 2.60
CA PRO A 87 9.13 -13.80 3.01
C PRO A 87 10.56 -14.31 2.88
N LEU A 88 11.48 -13.44 2.44
CA LEU A 88 12.90 -13.75 2.32
C LEU A 88 13.70 -13.08 3.45
N PRO A 89 14.75 -13.72 3.97
CA PRO A 89 15.67 -13.06 4.90
C PRO A 89 16.25 -11.77 4.30
N GLY A 90 16.25 -10.69 5.08
CA GLY A 90 16.79 -9.39 4.66
C GLY A 90 15.84 -8.53 3.81
N ALA A 91 14.70 -9.07 3.35
CA ALA A 91 13.68 -8.27 2.67
C ALA A 91 12.92 -7.37 3.67
N PRO A 92 12.43 -6.19 3.25
CA PRO A 92 11.64 -5.32 4.09
C PRO A 92 10.37 -6.00 4.62
N ARG A 93 9.96 -5.60 5.82
CA ARG A 93 8.66 -5.93 6.40
C ARG A 93 7.75 -4.72 6.32
N VAL A 94 6.54 -4.90 5.82
CA VAL A 94 5.53 -3.86 5.67
C VAL A 94 4.37 -4.14 6.62
N PHE A 95 4.06 -3.18 7.47
CA PHE A 95 2.86 -3.16 8.29
C PHE A 95 1.86 -2.18 7.70
N ILE A 96 0.61 -2.62 7.53
CA ILE A 96 -0.51 -1.76 7.16
C ILE A 96 -1.41 -1.64 8.39
N THR A 97 -1.53 -0.43 8.92
CA THR A 97 -2.25 -0.09 10.15
C THR A 97 -3.31 0.98 9.88
N GLY A 98 -4.11 1.32 10.89
CA GLY A 98 -5.11 2.38 10.80
C GLY A 98 -6.55 1.84 10.80
N VAL A 99 -7.46 2.51 10.10
CA VAL A 99 -8.89 2.20 10.10
C VAL A 99 -9.45 2.22 8.68
N ALA A 100 -10.28 1.22 8.36
CA ALA A 100 -11.03 1.13 7.12
C ALA A 100 -12.54 1.08 7.37
N ARG A 101 -13.30 1.88 6.61
CA ARG A 101 -14.77 1.88 6.60
C ARG A 101 -15.28 1.87 5.17
N ALA A 102 -16.13 0.89 4.81
CA ALA A 102 -16.68 0.75 3.45
C ALA A 102 -15.60 0.81 2.35
N SER A 103 -14.44 0.21 2.60
CA SER A 103 -13.22 0.40 1.80
C SER A 103 -12.57 -0.93 1.39
N GLY A 104 -11.75 -0.93 0.34
CA GLY A 104 -11.01 -2.11 -0.12
C GLY A 104 -9.50 -2.03 0.16
N LEU A 105 -8.88 -3.17 0.47
CA LEU A 105 -7.41 -3.30 0.52
C LEU A 105 -6.96 -4.46 -0.36
N LYS A 106 -6.03 -4.20 -1.29
CA LYS A 106 -5.38 -5.22 -2.10
C LYS A 106 -3.87 -5.14 -1.92
N VAL A 107 -3.26 -6.27 -1.60
CA VAL A 107 -1.81 -6.43 -1.57
C VAL A 107 -1.46 -7.62 -2.45
N PHE A 108 -0.52 -7.44 -3.38
CA PHE A 108 -0.03 -8.55 -4.17
C PHE A 108 1.45 -8.41 -4.52
N THR A 109 2.12 -9.56 -4.60
CA THR A 109 3.49 -9.63 -5.11
C THR A 109 3.50 -9.61 -6.63
N LYS A 110 4.43 -8.85 -7.22
CA LYS A 110 4.81 -8.94 -8.64
C LYS A 110 6.32 -8.82 -8.79
N HIS A 111 6.90 -9.50 -9.77
CA HIS A 111 8.32 -9.31 -10.08
C HIS A 111 8.57 -7.87 -10.59
N PRO A 112 9.75 -7.27 -10.34
CA PRO A 112 10.09 -5.95 -10.86
C PRO A 112 9.99 -5.82 -12.39
N HIS A 113 10.21 -6.92 -13.13
CA HIS A 113 10.17 -6.89 -14.59
C HIS A 113 8.78 -7.20 -15.17
N GLU A 114 7.81 -7.55 -14.31
CA GLU A 114 6.45 -7.79 -14.78
C GLU A 114 5.77 -6.45 -15.10
N PRO A 115 5.17 -6.32 -16.30
CA PRO A 115 4.45 -5.10 -16.64
C PRO A 115 3.35 -4.83 -15.61
N PHE A 116 3.16 -3.54 -15.32
CA PHE A 116 2.13 -3.00 -14.47
C PHE A 116 0.75 -3.16 -15.17
N GLY A 117 0.31 -4.41 -15.38
CA GLY A 117 -0.83 -4.74 -16.26
C GLY A 117 -2.11 -3.98 -15.91
N PHE A 118 -2.96 -3.74 -16.92
CA PHE A 118 -4.34 -3.18 -16.96
C PHE A 118 -4.71 -1.96 -16.09
N TRP A 119 -4.27 -1.84 -14.83
CA TRP A 119 -4.64 -0.75 -13.92
C TRP A 119 -3.96 0.57 -14.29
N GLN A 120 -2.70 0.55 -14.77
CA GLN A 120 -2.04 1.78 -15.26
C GLN A 120 -2.81 2.43 -16.42
N LYS A 121 -3.35 1.63 -17.35
CA LYS A 121 -4.18 2.11 -18.47
C LYS A 121 -5.57 2.61 -18.07
N MET A 122 -6.03 2.30 -16.86
CA MET A 122 -7.31 2.79 -16.35
C MET A 122 -7.19 4.15 -15.66
N PHE A 123 -5.97 4.56 -15.32
CA PHE A 123 -5.68 5.80 -14.61
C PHE A 123 -4.75 6.75 -15.39
N GLU A 124 -4.39 6.38 -16.63
CA GLU A 124 -3.89 7.27 -17.70
C GLU A 124 -5.06 7.82 -18.51
#